data_AF-A0A3N2GY13-F1
#
_entry.id   AF-A0A3N2GY13-F1
#
_cell.length_a   1.000
_cell.length_b   1.000
_cell.length_c   1.000
_cell.angle_alpha   90.00
_cell.angle_beta   90.00
_cell.angle_gamma   90.00
#
_symmetry.space_group_name_H-M   'P 1'
#
loop_
_entity.id
_entity.type
_entity.pdbx_description
1 polymer ?
#
loop_
_entity_poly.entity_id
_entity_poly.type
_entity_poly.pdbx_seq_one_letter_code
_entity_poly.pdbx_strand_id
1 'polypeptide(L)'
;MSAVQDLIDDLLLLLRTGEQDVSWTRYESVDQLIAELERLRERGDDAAGEVRRLCLPTGVIDEIAVSSGWSEAWLRLTTGKHRDVLSPQHG
;
A
#
# COMPACT_ATOMS: atom_id res chain seq x y z
N MET A 1 0.36 -9.33 15.44
CA MET A 1 0.67 -8.68 14.15
C MET A 1 0.07 -7.29 14.24
N SER A 2 0.82 -6.26 13.88
CA SER A 2 0.36 -4.88 14.02
C SER A 2 -0.57 -4.50 12.87
N ALA A 3 -1.44 -3.50 13.07
CA ALA A 3 -2.39 -3.09 12.03
C ALA A 3 -1.69 -2.59 10.76
N VAL A 4 -0.50 -1.98 10.90
CA VAL A 4 0.35 -1.61 9.77
C VAL A 4 0.90 -2.83 9.04
N GLN A 5 1.35 -3.85 9.78
CA GLN A 5 1.84 -5.09 9.17
C GLN A 5 0.73 -5.83 8.41
N ASP A 6 -0.48 -5.86 8.97
CA ASP A 6 -1.66 -6.46 8.33
C ASP A 6 -2.02 -5.73 7.02
N LEU A 7 -1.92 -4.39 6.98
CA LEU A 7 -2.11 -3.62 5.75
C LEU A 7 -1.04 -3.95 4.71
N ILE A 8 0.23 -3.99 5.12
CA ILE A 8 1.33 -4.32 4.21
C ILE A 8 1.16 -5.74 3.64
N ASP A 9 0.75 -6.71 4.45
CA ASP A 9 0.54 -8.08 3.98
C ASP A 9 -0.55 -8.17 2.91
N ASP A 10 -1.66 -7.43 3.06
CA ASP A 10 -2.71 -7.37 2.04
C ASP A 10 -2.23 -6.66 0.76
N LEU A 11 -1.41 -5.60 0.88
CA LEU A 11 -0.81 -4.92 -0.27
C LEU A 11 0.17 -5.83 -1.02
N LEU A 12 1.03 -6.54 -0.31
CA LEU A 12 1.97 -7.50 -0.89
C LEU A 12 1.24 -8.62 -1.62
N LEU A 13 0.10 -9.08 -1.09
CA LEU A 13 -0.74 -10.06 -1.78
C LEU A 13 -1.23 -9.50 -3.13
N LEU A 14 -1.79 -8.30 -3.16
CA LEU A 14 -2.27 -7.66 -4.39
C LEU A 14 -1.14 -7.49 -5.41
N LEU A 15 0.00 -6.93 -4.99
CA LEU A 15 1.15 -6.67 -5.87
C LEU A 15 1.76 -7.94 -6.45
N ARG A 16 1.63 -9.08 -5.77
CA ARG A 16 2.17 -10.38 -6.22
C ARG A 16 1.21 -11.19 -7.10
N THR A 17 -0.06 -10.77 -7.23
CA THR A 17 -1.07 -11.56 -7.98
C THR A 17 -0.98 -11.42 -9.50
N GLY A 18 -0.17 -10.52 -10.02
CA GLY A 18 0.03 -10.33 -11.46
C GLY A 18 1.03 -9.23 -11.77
N GLU A 19 1.20 -8.95 -13.07
CA GLU A 19 2.00 -7.80 -13.53
C GLU A 19 1.37 -6.49 -13.01
N GLN A 20 2.23 -5.59 -12.56
CA GLN A 20 1.83 -4.28 -12.06
C GLN A 20 2.36 -3.19 -12.99
N ASP A 21 1.49 -2.26 -13.35
CA ASP A 21 1.90 -1.04 -14.03
C ASP A 21 2.41 -0.03 -13.00
N VAL A 22 3.72 0.24 -13.06
CA VAL A 22 4.42 1.20 -12.19
C VAL A 22 4.83 2.47 -12.93
N SER A 23 4.37 2.67 -14.17
CA SER A 23 4.84 3.72 -15.10
C SER A 23 4.71 5.14 -14.57
N TRP A 24 3.76 5.39 -13.66
CA TRP A 24 3.48 6.71 -13.10
C TRP A 24 4.06 6.91 -11.69
N THR A 25 4.86 5.95 -11.22
CA THR A 25 5.42 5.97 -9.88
C THR A 25 6.91 6.29 -9.89
N ARG A 26 7.51 6.43 -8.70
CA ARG A 26 8.96 6.57 -8.53
C ARG A 26 9.75 5.26 -8.69
N TYR A 27 9.08 4.13 -8.86
CA TYR A 27 9.71 2.81 -8.93
C TYR A 27 9.94 2.39 -10.36
N GLU A 28 11.10 1.79 -10.63
CA GLU A 28 11.43 1.25 -11.95
C GLU A 28 10.81 -0.13 -12.17
N SER A 29 10.44 -0.82 -11.08
CA SER A 29 9.78 -2.12 -11.10
C SER A 29 8.91 -2.34 -9.87
N VAL A 30 7.95 -3.26 -9.98
CA VAL A 30 7.14 -3.70 -8.82
C VAL A 30 7.99 -4.29 -7.70
N ASP A 31 9.10 -4.97 -8.05
CA ASP A 31 9.99 -5.59 -7.06
C ASP A 31 10.64 -4.55 -6.14
N GLN A 32 10.92 -3.35 -6.64
CA GLN A 32 11.45 -2.25 -5.82
C GLN A 32 10.42 -1.79 -4.77
N LEU A 33 9.14 -1.70 -5.16
CA LEU A 33 8.04 -1.38 -4.25
C LEU A 33 7.82 -2.49 -3.22
N ILE A 34 7.81 -3.75 -3.67
CA ILE A 34 7.69 -4.92 -2.78
C ILE A 34 8.81 -4.91 -1.74
N ALA A 35 10.06 -4.70 -2.15
CA ALA A 35 11.18 -4.62 -1.24
C ALA A 35 11.08 -3.44 -0.25
N GLU A 36 10.51 -2.30 -0.65
CA GLU A 36 10.24 -1.20 0.29
C GLU A 36 9.15 -1.59 1.30
N LEU A 37 8.05 -2.19 0.86
CA LEU A 37 6.99 -2.65 1.74
C LEU A 37 7.49 -3.69 2.74
N GLU A 38 8.34 -4.63 2.33
CA GLU A 38 8.95 -5.61 3.25
C GLU A 38 9.81 -4.92 4.32
N ARG A 39 10.62 -3.91 3.95
CA ARG A 39 11.38 -3.10 4.93
C ARG A 39 10.47 -2.33 5.89
N LEU A 40 9.34 -1.78 5.40
CA LEU A 40 8.36 -1.10 6.26
C LEU A 40 7.65 -2.09 7.19
N ARG A 41 7.41 -3.32 6.74
CA ARG A 41 6.77 -4.38 7.52
C ARG A 41 7.61 -4.79 8.72
N GLU A 42 8.92 -4.86 8.56
CA GLU A 42 9.86 -5.16 9.65
C GLU A 42 9.82 -4.12 10.78
N ARG A 43 9.50 -2.87 10.43
CA ARG A 43 9.37 -1.76 11.37
C ARG A 43 8.01 -1.70 12.07
N GLY A 44 6.99 -2.38 11.53
CA GLY A 44 5.65 -2.42 12.12
C GLY A 44 5.00 -1.04 12.26
N ASP A 45 4.45 -0.73 13.43
CA ASP A 45 3.70 0.53 13.64
C ASP A 45 4.57 1.78 13.51
N ASP A 46 5.90 1.68 13.68
CA ASP A 46 6.84 2.79 13.45
C ASP A 46 6.89 3.23 11.97
N ALA A 47 6.40 2.41 11.05
CA ALA A 47 6.29 2.72 9.63
C ALA A 47 4.94 3.35 9.25
N ALA A 48 4.00 3.54 10.18
CA ALA A 48 2.63 3.99 9.87
C ALA A 48 2.59 5.25 8.98
N GLY A 49 3.42 6.25 9.29
CA GLY A 49 3.46 7.50 8.51
C GLY A 49 3.96 7.32 7.07
N GLU A 50 4.91 6.40 6.84
CA GLU A 50 5.43 6.09 5.51
C GLU A 50 4.41 5.29 4.69
N VAL A 51 3.84 4.25 5.30
CA VAL A 51 2.79 3.43 4.66
C VAL A 51 1.59 4.28 4.27
N ARG A 52 1.15 5.19 5.16
CA ARG A 52 0.07 6.14 4.84
C ARG A 52 0.39 7.00 3.63
N ARG A 53 1.62 7.51 3.50
CA ARG A 53 2.02 8.32 2.34
C ARG A 53 1.94 7.55 1.04
N LEU A 54 2.34 6.27 1.03
CA LEU A 54 2.19 5.40 -0.14
C LEU A 54 0.73 5.18 -0.52
N CYS A 55 -0.17 5.23 0.46
CA CYS A 55 -1.60 4.94 0.35
C CYS A 55 -2.50 6.19 0.23
N LEU A 56 -1.93 7.40 0.12
CA LEU A 56 -2.73 8.61 -0.09
C LEU A 56 -3.50 8.53 -1.42
N PRO A 57 -4.61 9.29 -1.58
CA PRO A 57 -5.16 9.55 -2.90
C PRO A 57 -4.06 10.08 -3.81
N THR A 58 -3.97 9.57 -5.05
CA THR A 58 -2.85 9.82 -5.98
C THR A 58 -1.47 9.48 -5.41
N GLY A 59 -1.40 8.63 -4.39
CA GLY A 59 -0.18 8.00 -3.91
C GLY A 59 0.16 6.78 -4.74
N VAL A 60 1.37 6.25 -4.56
CA VAL A 60 1.91 5.11 -5.32
C VAL A 60 0.93 3.94 -5.40
N ILE A 61 0.36 3.53 -4.26
CA ILE A 61 -0.54 2.37 -4.20
C ILE A 61 -1.85 2.65 -4.96
N ASP A 62 -2.36 3.87 -4.86
CA ASP A 62 -3.58 4.30 -5.55
C ASP A 62 -3.37 4.35 -7.07
N GLU A 63 -2.26 4.92 -7.53
CA GLU A 63 -1.90 4.98 -8.95
C GLU A 63 -1.70 3.60 -9.57
N ILE A 64 -1.02 2.70 -8.87
CA ILE A 64 -0.84 1.31 -9.33
C ILE A 64 -2.20 0.58 -9.32
N ALA A 65 -3.04 0.79 -8.32
CA ALA A 65 -4.37 0.19 -8.25
C ALA A 65 -5.25 0.56 -9.45
N VAL A 66 -5.17 1.82 -9.89
CA VAL A 66 -5.87 2.32 -11.07
C VAL A 66 -5.27 1.73 -12.34
N SER A 67 -3.96 1.84 -12.50
CA SER A 67 -3.27 1.45 -13.74
C SER A 67 -3.25 -0.06 -13.96
N SER A 68 -3.20 -0.85 -12.88
CA SER A 68 -3.15 -2.31 -12.90
C SER A 68 -4.52 -2.99 -12.71
N GLY A 69 -5.61 -2.21 -12.65
CA GLY A 69 -6.97 -2.74 -12.70
C GLY A 69 -7.51 -3.38 -11.41
N TRP A 70 -6.91 -3.11 -10.24
CA TRP A 70 -7.38 -3.63 -8.94
C TRP A 70 -7.93 -2.54 -8.01
N SER A 71 -8.39 -1.42 -8.57
CA SER A 71 -9.00 -0.30 -7.82
C SER A 71 -10.15 -0.71 -6.90
N GLU A 72 -10.99 -1.68 -7.30
CA GLU A 72 -12.07 -2.16 -6.43
C GLU A 72 -11.55 -2.88 -5.19
N ALA A 73 -10.50 -3.70 -5.34
CA ALA A 73 -9.88 -4.37 -4.21
C ALA A 73 -9.21 -3.35 -3.28
N TRP A 74 -8.53 -2.37 -3.87
CA TRP A 74 -7.95 -1.25 -3.14
C TRP A 74 -8.99 -0.47 -2.33
N LEU A 75 -10.12 -0.11 -2.95
CA LEU A 75 -11.19 0.62 -2.30
C LEU A 75 -11.76 -0.15 -1.10
N ARG A 76 -11.94 -1.47 -1.22
CA ARG A 76 -12.43 -2.31 -0.11
C ARG A 76 -11.46 -2.32 1.08
N LEU A 77 -10.15 -2.30 0.81
CA LEU A 77 -9.14 -2.20 1.86
C LEU A 77 -9.20 -0.84 2.56
N THR A 78 -9.30 0.26 1.81
CA THR A 78 -9.25 1.62 2.36
C THR A 78 -10.52 2.08 3.05
N THR A 79 -11.71 1.67 2.56
CA THR A 79 -12.99 2.02 3.20
C THR A 79 -13.45 0.99 4.21
N GLY A 80 -12.80 -0.18 4.25
CA GLY A 80 -13.13 -1.31 5.10
C GLY A 80 -12.02 -1.61 6.10
N LYS A 81 -11.33 -2.73 5.89
CA LYS A 81 -10.41 -3.37 6.86
C LYS A 81 -9.35 -2.40 7.42
N HIS A 82 -8.76 -1.56 6.57
CA HIS A 82 -7.61 -0.72 6.93
C HIS A 82 -7.95 0.76 7.07
N ARG A 83 -9.24 1.10 7.14
CA ARG A 83 -9.69 2.48 7.25
C ARG A 83 -9.00 3.24 8.39
N ASP A 84 -8.89 2.63 9.57
CA ASP A 84 -8.31 3.29 10.75
C ASP A 84 -6.78 3.47 10.63
N VAL A 85 -6.11 2.52 9.97
CA VAL A 85 -4.67 2.60 9.69
C VAL A 85 -4.38 3.72 8.69
N LEU A 86 -5.30 4.04 7.80
CA LEU A 86 -5.13 5.04 6.73
C LEU A 86 -5.71 6.42 7.08
N SER A 87 -6.66 6.49 8.02
CA SER A 87 -7.29 7.75 8.43
C SER A 87 -6.33 8.62 9.23
N PRO A 88 -6.13 9.91 8.89
CA PRO A 88 -5.28 10.84 9.65
C PRO A 88 -5.62 10.78 11.15
N GLN A 89 -4.63 10.47 12.00
CA GLN A 89 -4.84 10.63 13.43
C GLN A 89 -4.98 12.13 13.67
N HIS A 90 -6.16 12.57 14.10
CA HIS A 90 -6.37 13.93 14.54
C HIS A 90 -5.66 14.05 15.89
N GLY A 91 -4.47 14.65 15.87
CA GLY A 91 -3.76 15.09 17.07
C GLY A 91 -4.35 16.39 17.60
#